data_AF-A0A6G0HFH1-F1
#
_entry.id   AF-A0A6G0HFH1-F1
#
_cell.length_a   1.000
_cell.length_b   1.000
_cell.length_c   1.000
_cell.angle_alpha   90.00
_cell.angle_beta   90.00
_cell.angle_gamma   90.00
#
_symmetry.space_group_name_H-M   'P 1'
#
loop_
_entity.id
_entity.type
_entity.pdbx_description
1 polymer ?
#
loop_
_entity_poly.entity_id
_entity_poly.type
_entity_poly.pdbx_seq_one_letter_code
_entity_poly.pdbx_strand_id
1 'polypeptide(L)'
;MAGKRNGLRALIKRAAPNAEWTHCVIHREALASKHLSPELNEVLTAVVDVVNFIKTRPLKARLFTAVCEEMGADHTAVLFHSEARWLSRGKVLSRIFELRSEIRMFLEEERMAKTNTTSHLADKINTFTRKLNVWEKRMSQGRTDVFENLTELAESIDSGAATVLPCIQQHIEALGGFFGKYFPNSATQYDWVVDPFHASAPADFSCAEEEQLIEMTSDSALRLRFPTIPLSQFWLEVEKQYPLIGQKAVGILLPFAIISL
;
A
#
# COMPACT_ATOMS: atom_id res chain seq x y z
N MET A 1 -17.68 3.17 36.94
CA MET A 1 -19.14 3.31 36.72
C MET A 1 -19.86 3.58 38.03
N ALA A 2 -20.71 4.60 38.11
CA ALA A 2 -21.48 4.94 39.32
C ALA A 2 -22.85 4.23 39.34
N GLY A 3 -22.85 2.93 39.60
CA GLY A 3 -24.08 2.13 39.63
C GLY A 3 -25.04 2.53 40.75
N LYS A 4 -26.34 2.62 40.44
CA LYS A 4 -27.40 3.00 41.40
C LYS A 4 -27.69 1.92 42.46
N ARG A 5 -27.46 0.65 42.15
CA ARG A 5 -27.78 -0.50 43.02
C ARG A 5 -26.58 -0.98 43.84
N ASN A 6 -25.44 -1.24 43.18
CA ASN A 6 -24.23 -1.80 43.80
C ASN A 6 -22.96 -0.96 43.53
N GLY A 7 -23.09 0.27 43.03
CA GLY A 7 -21.94 1.11 42.69
C GLY A 7 -21.65 2.18 43.74
N LEU A 8 -20.65 3.03 43.47
CA LEU A 8 -20.23 4.13 44.34
C LEU A 8 -21.40 5.00 44.84
N ARG A 9 -22.38 5.30 43.98
CA ARG A 9 -23.59 6.05 44.34
C ARG A 9 -24.39 5.38 45.45
N ALA A 10 -24.51 4.05 45.42
CA ALA A 10 -25.22 3.30 46.45
C ALA A 10 -24.47 3.31 47.79
N LEU A 11 -23.14 3.21 47.76
CA LEU A 11 -22.30 3.27 48.96
C LEU A 11 -22.39 4.65 49.63
N ILE A 12 -22.29 5.74 48.84
CA ILE A 12 -22.41 7.11 49.35
C ILE A 12 -23.80 7.34 49.97
N LYS A 13 -24.87 6.86 49.33
CA LYS A 13 -26.23 7.01 49.88
C LYS A 13 -26.49 6.21 51.17
N ARG A 14 -25.73 5.14 51.44
CA ARG A 14 -25.81 4.44 52.73
C ARG A 14 -25.20 5.25 53.87
N ALA A 15 -24.11 5.96 53.61
CA ALA A 15 -23.44 6.80 54.60
C ALA A 15 -24.07 8.21 54.72
N ALA A 16 -24.63 8.74 53.63
CA ALA A 16 -25.26 10.05 53.55
C ALA A 16 -26.55 9.97 52.70
N PRO A 17 -27.71 9.65 53.29
CA PRO A 17 -28.98 9.43 52.57
C PRO A 17 -29.44 10.65 51.76
N ASN A 18 -29.14 11.84 52.28
CA ASN A 18 -29.52 13.13 51.69
C ASN A 18 -28.52 13.65 50.66
N ALA A 19 -27.40 12.95 50.41
CA ALA A 19 -26.43 13.36 49.41
C ALA A 19 -27.04 13.29 48.00
N GLU A 20 -27.01 14.41 47.31
CA GLU A 20 -27.42 14.48 45.91
C GLU A 20 -26.30 13.98 45.00
N TRP A 21 -26.67 13.19 44.00
CA TRP A 21 -25.73 12.67 43.02
C TRP A 21 -25.98 13.36 41.68
N THR A 22 -24.99 14.12 41.23
CA THR A 22 -24.96 14.69 39.90
C THR A 22 -23.96 13.92 39.03
N HIS A 23 -24.30 13.74 37.76
CA HIS A 23 -23.33 13.20 36.80
C HIS A 23 -22.25 14.25 36.54
N CYS A 24 -21.01 13.80 36.30
CA CYS A 24 -19.94 14.69 35.89
C CYS A 24 -20.38 15.51 34.66
N VAL A 25 -20.19 16.83 34.72
CA VAL A 25 -20.56 17.76 33.64
C VAL A 25 -20.00 17.32 32.29
N ILE A 26 -18.76 16.82 32.27
CA ILE A 26 -18.08 16.30 31.07
C ILE A 26 -18.86 15.15 30.43
N HIS A 27 -19.44 14.25 31.23
CA HIS A 27 -20.25 13.13 30.74
C HIS A 27 -21.59 13.60 30.16
N ARG A 28 -22.23 14.60 30.79
CA ARG A 28 -23.48 15.19 30.29
C ARG A 28 -23.26 15.93 28.98
N GLU A 29 -22.18 16.70 28.87
CA GLU A 29 -21.80 17.40 27.64
C GLU A 29 -21.45 16.42 26.52
N ALA A 30 -20.73 15.33 26.83
CA ALA A 30 -20.44 14.27 25.86
C ALA A 30 -21.73 13.63 25.32
N LEU A 31 -22.70 13.31 26.19
CA LEU A 31 -24.01 12.80 25.79
C LEU A 31 -24.79 13.80 24.94
N ALA A 32 -24.84 15.07 25.35
CA ALA A 32 -25.51 16.12 24.59
C ALA A 32 -24.91 16.29 23.19
N SER A 33 -23.58 16.26 23.08
CA SER A 33 -22.87 16.40 21.79
C SER A 33 -23.23 15.34 20.75
N LYS A 34 -23.64 14.14 21.17
CA LYS A 34 -24.06 13.07 20.26
C LYS A 34 -25.41 13.36 19.57
N HIS A 35 -26.21 14.27 20.12
CA HIS A 35 -27.57 14.56 19.68
C HIS A 35 -27.75 16.00 19.15
N LEU A 36 -26.65 16.75 18.97
CA LEU A 36 -26.70 18.18 18.63
C LEU A 36 -27.08 18.45 17.17
N SER A 37 -26.60 17.64 16.22
CA SER A 37 -27.00 17.66 14.80
C SER A 37 -26.54 16.36 14.12
N PRO A 38 -27.40 15.71 13.32
CA PRO A 38 -27.00 14.55 12.50
C PRO A 38 -25.85 14.86 11.54
N GLU A 39 -25.91 16.00 10.84
CA GLU A 39 -24.94 16.42 9.83
C GLU A 39 -23.56 16.66 10.46
N LEU A 40 -23.52 17.30 11.63
CA LEU A 40 -22.29 17.49 12.38
C LEU A 40 -21.69 16.16 12.83
N ASN A 41 -22.54 15.21 13.24
CA ASN A 41 -22.07 13.90 13.68
C ASN A 41 -21.50 13.06 12.53
N GLU A 42 -22.07 13.18 11.32
CA GLU A 42 -21.51 12.57 10.11
C GLU A 42 -20.09 13.09 9.84
N VAL A 43 -19.90 14.42 9.85
CA VAL A 43 -18.57 15.04 9.65
C VAL A 43 -17.58 14.57 10.72
N LEU A 44 -18.00 14.54 11.98
CA LEU A 44 -17.14 14.10 13.08
C LEU A 44 -16.78 12.62 12.98
N THR A 45 -17.69 11.78 12.48
CA THR A 45 -17.42 10.36 12.24
C THR A 45 -16.39 10.19 11.13
N ALA A 46 -16.56 10.88 10.00
CA ALA A 46 -15.60 10.86 8.90
C ALA A 46 -14.19 11.33 9.35
N VAL A 47 -14.14 12.38 10.18
CA VAL A 47 -12.89 12.86 10.78
C VAL A 47 -12.21 11.80 11.63
N VAL A 48 -12.96 11.08 12.46
CA VAL A 48 -12.43 9.98 13.27
C VAL A 48 -11.90 8.86 12.39
N ASP A 49 -12.59 8.52 11.30
CA ASP A 49 -12.15 7.49 10.36
C ASP A 49 -10.83 7.85 9.68
N VAL A 50 -10.65 9.12 9.28
CA VAL A 50 -9.38 9.62 8.72
C VAL A 50 -8.24 9.53 9.75
N VAL A 51 -8.49 10.00 10.99
CA VAL A 51 -7.50 9.91 12.07
C VAL A 51 -7.11 8.46 12.33
N ASN A 52 -8.10 7.58 12.43
CA ASN A 52 -7.88 6.15 12.63
C ASN A 52 -7.09 5.57 11.48
N PHE A 53 -7.43 5.88 10.23
CA PHE A 53 -6.71 5.42 9.03
C PHE A 53 -5.22 5.75 9.10
N ILE A 54 -4.87 7.02 9.35
CA ILE A 54 -3.48 7.49 9.46
C ILE A 54 -2.77 6.77 10.62
N LYS A 55 -3.46 6.57 11.74
CA LYS A 55 -2.88 5.96 12.94
C LYS A 55 -2.94 4.43 12.96
N THR A 56 -3.61 3.77 12.00
CA THR A 56 -3.82 2.30 12.01
C THR A 56 -2.53 1.52 12.08
N ARG A 57 -1.45 2.02 11.46
CA ARG A 57 -0.15 1.37 11.43
C ARG A 57 0.96 2.37 11.76
N PRO A 58 2.00 1.97 12.51
CA PRO A 58 3.14 2.86 12.81
C PRO A 58 3.80 3.44 11.56
N LEU A 59 3.89 2.66 10.48
CA LEU A 59 4.46 3.13 9.22
C LEU A 59 3.63 4.26 8.59
N LYS A 60 2.30 4.15 8.56
CA LYS A 60 1.41 5.20 8.02
C LYS A 60 1.54 6.50 8.79
N ALA A 61 1.62 6.41 10.12
CA ALA A 61 1.84 7.58 10.96
C ALA A 61 3.19 8.25 10.66
N ARG A 62 4.26 7.47 10.46
CA ARG A 62 5.59 8.00 10.09
C ARG A 62 5.61 8.64 8.71
N LEU A 63 4.98 7.99 7.72
CA LEU A 63 4.87 8.54 6.36
C LEU A 63 4.07 9.84 6.34
N PHE A 64 2.93 9.88 7.05
CA PHE A 64 2.15 11.10 7.18
C PHE A 64 2.95 12.23 7.84
N THR A 65 3.76 11.92 8.86
CA THR A 65 4.67 12.89 9.48
C THR A 65 5.68 13.44 8.47
N ALA A 66 6.29 12.58 7.65
CA ALA A 66 7.21 13.02 6.60
C ALA A 66 6.52 13.95 5.58
N VAL A 67 5.30 13.61 5.12
CA VAL A 67 4.50 14.47 4.22
C VAL A 67 4.27 15.84 4.86
N CYS A 68 3.91 15.88 6.15
CA CYS A 68 3.70 17.15 6.84
C CYS A 68 4.99 17.99 6.94
N GLU A 69 6.13 17.35 7.21
CA GLU A 69 7.43 18.01 7.31
C GLU A 69 7.89 18.57 5.96
N GLU A 70 7.76 17.79 4.89
CA GLU A 70 8.12 18.21 3.53
C GLU A 70 7.22 19.35 3.01
N MET A 71 5.95 19.34 3.38
CA MET A 71 5.00 20.42 3.05
C MET A 71 5.15 21.64 3.96
N GLY A 72 6.02 21.60 4.97
CA GLY A 72 6.26 22.71 5.89
C GLY A 72 5.06 23.01 6.80
N ALA A 73 4.28 21.99 7.16
CA ALA A 73 3.09 22.16 8.00
C ALA A 73 3.47 22.47 9.46
N ASP A 74 2.69 23.35 10.11
CA ASP A 74 2.86 23.71 11.53
C ASP A 74 2.65 22.52 12.49
N HIS A 75 1.97 21.48 11.99
CA HIS A 75 1.68 20.27 12.73
C HIS A 75 2.10 19.04 11.93
N THR A 76 2.81 18.13 12.57
CA THR A 76 3.31 16.91 11.91
C THR A 76 2.53 15.65 12.30
N ALA A 77 1.46 15.82 13.08
CA ALA A 77 0.64 14.71 13.56
C ALA A 77 -0.82 15.10 13.83
N VAL A 78 -1.71 14.15 13.51
CA VAL A 78 -3.11 14.18 13.94
C VAL A 78 -3.27 13.76 15.40
N LEU A 79 -4.29 14.31 16.05
CA LEU A 79 -4.63 14.05 17.46
C LEU A 79 -5.55 12.83 17.59
N PHE A 80 -5.37 12.05 18.66
CA PHE A 80 -6.30 10.97 18.99
C PHE A 80 -7.63 11.53 19.51
N HIS A 81 -8.73 10.90 19.08
CA HIS A 81 -10.05 11.14 19.68
C HIS A 81 -10.23 10.29 20.95
N SER A 82 -10.79 10.89 22.01
CA SER A 82 -11.32 10.16 23.15
C SER A 82 -12.83 10.44 23.30
N GLU A 83 -13.67 9.41 23.27
CA GLU A 83 -15.13 9.57 23.40
C GLU A 83 -15.56 10.25 24.71
N ALA A 84 -14.75 10.12 25.76
CA ALA A 84 -15.05 10.64 27.09
C ALA A 84 -14.96 12.17 27.20
N ARG A 85 -14.37 12.86 26.22
CA ARG A 85 -14.18 14.32 26.25
C ARG A 85 -14.63 14.93 24.94
N TRP A 86 -15.80 15.55 24.91
CA TRP A 86 -16.32 16.19 23.69
C TRP A 86 -15.39 17.30 23.16
N LEU A 87 -14.70 18.05 24.05
CA LEU A 87 -13.68 19.03 23.67
C LEU A 87 -12.54 18.44 22.83
N SER A 88 -12.30 17.12 22.92
CA SER A 88 -11.33 16.44 22.05
C SER A 88 -11.79 16.41 20.59
N ARG A 89 -13.11 16.31 20.32
CA ARG A 89 -13.65 16.31 18.96
C ARG A 89 -13.41 17.64 18.25
N GLY A 90 -13.64 18.75 18.95
CA GLY A 90 -13.36 20.09 18.41
C GLY A 90 -11.89 20.30 18.09
N LYS A 91 -10.99 19.87 18.99
CA LYS A 91 -9.53 19.96 18.76
C LYS A 91 -9.06 19.07 17.61
N VAL A 92 -9.58 17.85 17.51
CA VAL A 92 -9.29 16.94 16.40
C VAL A 92 -9.78 17.54 15.09
N LEU A 93 -10.99 18.10 15.06
CA LEU A 93 -11.54 18.75 13.88
C LEU A 93 -10.68 19.94 13.42
N SER A 94 -10.26 20.81 14.35
CA SER A 94 -9.34 21.93 14.05
C SER A 94 -8.04 21.41 13.43
N ARG A 95 -7.43 20.39 14.05
CA ARG A 95 -6.18 19.79 13.57
C ARG A 95 -6.31 19.21 12.16
N ILE A 96 -7.42 18.53 11.89
CA ILE A 96 -7.68 17.96 10.56
C ILE A 96 -7.90 19.06 9.52
N PHE A 97 -8.56 20.16 9.89
CA PHE A 97 -8.76 21.28 9.00
C PHE A 97 -7.45 22.03 8.69
N GLU A 98 -6.60 22.20 9.69
CA GLU A 98 -5.24 22.75 9.55
C GLU A 98 -4.41 21.88 8.59
N LEU A 99 -4.49 20.55 8.71
CA LEU A 99 -3.73 19.58 7.92
C LEU A 99 -4.43 19.08 6.65
N ARG A 100 -5.44 19.79 6.15
CA ARG A 100 -6.31 19.29 5.06
C ARG A 100 -5.55 19.05 3.75
N SER A 101 -4.48 19.79 3.48
CA SER A 101 -3.64 19.65 2.28
C SER A 101 -2.79 18.38 2.35
N GLU A 102 -2.13 18.17 3.47
CA GLU A 102 -1.24 17.04 3.76
C GLU A 102 -2.05 15.75 3.81
N ILE A 103 -3.22 15.79 4.47
CA ILE A 103 -4.15 14.66 4.52
C ILE A 103 -4.64 14.29 3.12
N ARG A 104 -4.98 15.27 2.27
CA ARG A 104 -5.41 14.99 0.90
C ARG A 104 -4.31 14.30 0.11
N MET A 105 -3.09 14.86 0.12
CA MET A 105 -1.94 14.29 -0.58
C MET A 105 -1.66 12.87 -0.10
N PHE A 106 -1.59 12.67 1.22
CA PHE A 106 -1.36 11.35 1.81
C PHE A 106 -2.42 10.32 1.42
N LEU A 107 -3.70 10.69 1.41
CA LEU A 107 -4.79 9.79 1.01
C LEU A 107 -4.77 9.47 -0.49
N GLU A 108 -4.39 10.42 -1.33
CA GLU A 108 -4.20 10.20 -2.77
C GLU A 108 -3.04 9.24 -3.04
N GLU A 109 -1.91 9.41 -2.37
CA GLU A 109 -0.76 8.51 -2.47
C GLU A 109 -1.10 7.09 -1.99
N GLU A 110 -1.80 6.95 -0.87
CA GLU A 110 -2.26 5.65 -0.37
C GLU A 110 -3.25 4.98 -1.34
N ARG A 111 -4.07 5.77 -2.06
CA ARG A 111 -4.96 5.26 -3.10
C ARG A 111 -4.16 4.80 -4.33
N MET A 112 -3.18 5.60 -4.76
CA MET A 112 -2.31 5.27 -5.88
C MET A 112 -1.44 4.05 -5.58
N ALA A 113 -0.89 3.93 -4.37
CA ALA A 113 -0.16 2.74 -3.95
C ALA A 113 -1.04 1.49 -4.08
N LYS A 114 -2.30 1.54 -3.63
CA LYS A 114 -3.23 0.40 -3.78
C LYS A 114 -3.59 0.07 -5.22
N THR A 115 -3.68 1.05 -6.13
CA THR A 115 -3.97 0.81 -7.55
C THR A 115 -2.74 0.44 -8.38
N ASN A 116 -1.53 0.79 -7.93
CA ASN A 116 -0.32 0.73 -8.75
C ASN A 116 0.63 -0.44 -8.43
N THR A 117 0.24 -1.40 -7.59
CA THR A 117 1.23 -2.33 -7.02
C THR A 117 1.63 -3.52 -7.93
N THR A 118 0.98 -3.80 -9.07
CA THR A 118 1.43 -4.94 -9.90
C THR A 118 1.27 -4.77 -11.42
N SER A 119 0.09 -4.40 -11.92
CA SER A 119 -0.14 -4.27 -13.37
C SER A 119 0.71 -3.16 -14.01
N HIS A 120 0.75 -1.97 -13.40
CA HIS A 120 1.53 -0.86 -13.93
C HIS A 120 3.05 -1.11 -13.83
N LEU A 121 3.52 -1.84 -12.81
CA LEU A 121 4.93 -2.21 -12.71
C LEU A 121 5.30 -3.19 -13.82
N ALA A 122 4.48 -4.21 -14.05
CA ALA A 122 4.63 -5.12 -15.18
C ALA A 122 4.61 -4.38 -16.52
N ASP A 123 3.69 -3.42 -16.72
CA ASP A 123 3.62 -2.61 -17.93
C ASP A 123 4.83 -1.71 -18.12
N LYS A 124 5.37 -1.10 -17.05
CA LYS A 124 6.60 -0.30 -17.09
C LYS A 124 7.81 -1.16 -17.44
N ILE A 125 7.93 -2.34 -16.83
CA ILE A 125 8.99 -3.32 -17.11
C ILE A 125 8.88 -3.78 -18.57
N ASN A 126 7.69 -4.20 -19.01
CA ASN A 126 7.42 -4.60 -20.40
C ASN A 126 7.74 -3.47 -21.39
N THR A 127 7.35 -2.23 -21.07
CA THR A 127 7.66 -1.07 -21.91
C THR A 127 9.16 -0.84 -22.02
N PHE A 128 9.89 -0.97 -20.91
CA PHE A 128 11.34 -0.81 -20.91
C PHE A 128 12.05 -1.95 -21.65
N THR A 129 11.64 -3.20 -21.44
CA THR A 129 12.13 -4.37 -22.20
C THR A 129 11.91 -4.17 -23.70
N ARG A 130 10.74 -3.66 -24.12
CA ARG A 130 10.47 -3.34 -25.53
C ARG A 130 11.38 -2.22 -26.07
N LYS A 131 11.68 -1.20 -25.25
CA LYS A 131 12.65 -0.15 -25.63
C LYS A 131 14.05 -0.73 -25.80
N LEU A 132 14.52 -1.58 -24.89
CA LEU A 132 15.83 -2.26 -25.00
C LEU A 132 15.95 -3.03 -26.32
N ASN A 133 14.94 -3.80 -26.71
CA ASN A 133 14.92 -4.53 -27.98
C ASN A 133 15.01 -3.60 -29.21
N VAL A 134 14.36 -2.43 -29.15
CA VAL A 134 14.46 -1.40 -30.21
C VAL A 134 15.87 -0.82 -30.28
N TRP A 135 16.48 -0.56 -29.12
CA TRP A 135 17.83 -0.01 -29.03
C TRP A 135 18.88 -0.99 -29.54
N GLU A 136 18.80 -2.27 -29.15
CA GLU A 136 19.65 -3.36 -29.65
C GLU A 136 19.56 -3.49 -31.18
N LYS A 137 18.34 -3.50 -31.72
CA LYS A 137 18.10 -3.57 -33.17
C LYS A 137 18.67 -2.36 -33.93
N ARG A 138 18.62 -1.16 -33.34
CA ARG A 138 19.16 0.06 -33.97
C ARG A 138 20.68 0.09 -33.92
N MET A 139 21.26 -0.28 -32.78
CA MET A 139 22.70 -0.33 -32.57
C MET A 139 23.38 -1.36 -33.50
N SER A 140 22.80 -2.55 -33.67
CA SER A 140 23.29 -3.55 -34.63
C SER A 140 23.26 -3.09 -36.10
N GLN A 141 22.49 -2.04 -36.41
CA GLN A 141 22.44 -1.39 -37.73
C GLN A 141 23.33 -0.16 -37.82
N GLY A 142 24.18 0.10 -36.81
CA GLY A 142 25.04 1.28 -36.74
C GLY A 142 24.28 2.59 -36.49
N ARG A 143 23.03 2.54 -36.04
CA ARG A 143 22.23 3.73 -35.72
C ARG A 143 22.28 4.05 -34.24
N THR A 144 22.85 5.21 -33.91
CA THR A 144 23.07 5.69 -32.53
C THR A 144 22.03 6.72 -32.09
N ASP A 145 21.04 7.01 -32.92
CA ASP A 145 20.02 8.08 -32.73
C ASP A 145 19.17 7.95 -31.45
N VAL A 146 19.29 6.81 -30.77
CA VAL A 146 18.72 6.56 -29.44
C VAL A 146 19.43 7.36 -28.34
N PHE A 147 20.70 7.69 -28.54
CA PHE A 147 21.56 8.37 -27.59
C PHE A 147 22.23 9.56 -28.29
N GLU A 148 21.76 10.78 -27.99
CA GLU A 148 22.24 12.01 -28.64
C GLU A 148 23.78 12.15 -28.52
N ASN A 149 24.32 11.98 -27.32
CA ASN A 149 25.77 12.03 -27.06
C ASN A 149 26.57 10.93 -27.78
N LEU A 150 25.94 9.77 -28.03
CA LEU A 150 26.61 8.68 -28.77
C LEU A 150 26.65 8.97 -30.26
N THR A 151 25.63 9.66 -30.77
CA THR A 151 25.58 10.11 -32.17
C THR A 151 26.63 11.16 -32.44
N GLU A 152 26.76 12.13 -31.54
CA GLU A 152 27.83 13.13 -31.61
C GLU A 152 29.23 12.49 -31.57
N LEU A 153 29.42 11.47 -30.71
CA LEU A 153 30.67 10.72 -30.65
C LEU A 153 30.93 9.90 -31.93
N ALA A 154 29.90 9.29 -32.51
CA ALA A 154 30.01 8.49 -33.72
C ALA A 154 30.31 9.33 -34.98
N GLU A 155 29.86 10.59 -35.01
CA GLU A 155 30.16 11.55 -36.08
C GLU A 155 31.54 12.21 -35.92
N SER A 156 32.14 12.13 -34.72
CA SER A 156 33.50 12.61 -34.49
C SER A 156 34.53 11.73 -35.20
N ILE A 157 35.63 12.33 -35.67
CA ILE A 157 36.74 11.65 -36.38
C ILE A 157 37.57 10.78 -35.41
N ASP A 158 37.19 10.70 -34.13
CA ASP A 158 38.01 10.12 -33.07
C ASP A 158 37.94 8.58 -33.03
N SER A 159 39.09 7.97 -32.78
CA SER A 159 39.27 6.52 -32.62
C SER A 159 38.49 5.92 -31.45
N GLY A 160 38.02 6.78 -30.53
CA GLY A 160 37.15 6.41 -29.41
C GLY A 160 35.79 5.83 -29.84
N ALA A 161 35.22 6.28 -30.98
CA ALA A 161 33.94 5.75 -31.46
C ALA A 161 34.03 4.25 -31.80
N ALA A 162 35.14 3.82 -32.40
CA ALA A 162 35.40 2.43 -32.78
C ALA A 162 35.53 1.48 -31.57
N THR A 163 35.85 2.01 -30.39
CA THR A 163 35.96 1.24 -29.14
C THR A 163 34.71 1.34 -28.27
N VAL A 164 34.07 2.51 -28.21
CA VAL A 164 32.91 2.77 -27.35
C VAL A 164 31.63 2.15 -27.90
N LEU A 165 31.39 2.19 -29.22
CA LEU A 165 30.16 1.67 -29.82
C LEU A 165 29.95 0.16 -29.56
N PRO A 166 30.96 -0.71 -29.74
CA PRO A 166 30.84 -2.14 -29.39
C PRO A 166 30.57 -2.36 -27.90
N CYS A 167 31.18 -1.57 -27.01
CA CYS A 167 30.96 -1.70 -25.56
C CYS A 167 29.52 -1.36 -25.17
N ILE A 168 28.94 -0.31 -25.74
CA ILE A 168 27.55 0.07 -25.47
C ILE A 168 26.58 -0.98 -26.05
N GLN A 169 26.86 -1.47 -27.26
CA GLN A 169 26.06 -2.54 -27.85
C GLN A 169 26.06 -3.79 -26.95
N GLN A 170 27.24 -4.25 -26.52
CA GLN A 170 27.37 -5.39 -25.62
C GLN A 170 26.65 -5.16 -24.29
N HIS A 171 26.66 -3.93 -23.77
CA HIS A 171 25.97 -3.60 -22.53
C HIS A 171 24.44 -3.65 -22.69
N ILE A 172 23.89 -3.13 -23.79
CA ILE A 172 22.46 -3.17 -24.07
C ILE A 172 21.99 -4.62 -24.26
N GLU A 173 22.77 -5.44 -24.98
CA GLU A 173 22.51 -6.88 -25.14
C GLU A 173 22.50 -7.60 -23.78
N ALA A 174 23.52 -7.36 -22.95
CA ALA A 174 23.60 -7.94 -21.60
C ALA A 174 22.43 -7.48 -20.72
N LEU A 175 22.08 -6.19 -20.77
CA LEU A 175 20.96 -5.62 -20.02
C LEU A 175 19.63 -6.24 -20.47
N GLY A 176 19.41 -6.39 -21.78
CA GLY A 176 18.25 -7.10 -22.34
C GLY A 176 18.18 -8.55 -21.84
N GLY A 177 19.31 -9.26 -21.84
CA GLY A 177 19.42 -10.61 -21.31
C GLY A 177 19.09 -10.70 -19.81
N PHE A 178 19.58 -9.76 -18.99
CA PHE A 178 19.23 -9.68 -17.58
C PHE A 178 17.75 -9.39 -17.38
N PHE A 179 17.17 -8.44 -18.13
CA PHE A 179 15.74 -8.17 -18.06
C PHE A 179 14.89 -9.38 -18.47
N GLY A 180 15.27 -10.11 -19.52
CA GLY A 180 14.59 -11.35 -19.90
C GLY A 180 14.70 -12.46 -18.86
N LYS A 181 15.81 -12.51 -18.12
CA LYS A 181 16.04 -13.46 -17.03
C LYS A 181 15.23 -13.13 -15.77
N TYR A 182 15.22 -11.85 -15.36
CA TYR A 182 14.56 -11.42 -14.12
C TYR A 182 13.07 -11.10 -14.33
N PHE A 183 12.66 -10.78 -15.56
CA PHE A 183 11.30 -10.42 -15.94
C PHE A 183 10.91 -11.14 -17.25
N PRO A 184 10.61 -12.46 -17.18
CA PRO A 184 10.22 -13.22 -18.35
C PRO A 184 9.00 -12.59 -19.03
N ASN A 185 9.07 -12.49 -20.35
CA ASN A 185 8.10 -11.79 -21.16
C ASN A 185 6.83 -12.65 -21.31
N SER A 186 5.99 -12.64 -20.29
CA SER A 186 4.74 -13.38 -20.29
C SER A 186 3.74 -12.64 -19.41
N ALA A 187 3.17 -11.58 -19.99
CA ALA A 187 2.09 -10.83 -19.37
C ALA A 187 0.93 -11.72 -18.89
N THR A 188 0.80 -12.95 -19.41
CA THR A 188 -0.23 -13.93 -19.05
C THR A 188 0.21 -15.08 -18.13
N GLN A 189 1.52 -15.32 -17.93
CA GLN A 189 1.99 -16.44 -17.09
C GLN A 189 1.74 -16.19 -15.60
N TYR A 190 1.59 -14.92 -15.21
CA TYR A 190 1.46 -14.50 -13.83
C TYR A 190 0.04 -14.04 -13.48
N ASP A 191 -0.92 -14.18 -14.40
CA ASP A 191 -2.31 -13.79 -14.18
C ASP A 191 -2.91 -14.54 -12.99
N TRP A 192 -2.57 -15.82 -12.81
CA TRP A 192 -2.99 -16.61 -11.65
C TRP A 192 -2.42 -16.11 -10.32
N VAL A 193 -1.32 -15.35 -10.35
CA VAL A 193 -0.75 -14.70 -9.14
C VAL A 193 -1.45 -13.38 -8.86
N VAL A 194 -1.80 -12.62 -9.89
CA VAL A 194 -2.41 -11.28 -9.75
C VAL A 194 -3.92 -11.36 -9.54
N ASP A 195 -4.59 -12.32 -10.18
CA ASP A 195 -6.03 -12.56 -10.09
C ASP A 195 -6.33 -14.08 -9.97
N PRO A 196 -5.94 -14.70 -8.85
CA PRO A 196 -6.07 -16.14 -8.66
C PRO A 196 -7.50 -16.67 -8.84
N PHE A 197 -8.53 -15.85 -8.57
CA PHE A 197 -9.92 -16.31 -8.59
C PHE A 197 -10.59 -16.28 -9.96
N HIS A 198 -9.97 -15.67 -10.97
CA HIS A 198 -10.54 -15.56 -12.32
C HIS A 198 -9.57 -16.00 -13.42
N ALA A 199 -8.26 -16.01 -13.17
CA ALA A 199 -7.27 -16.46 -14.13
C ALA A 199 -7.23 -18.00 -14.26
N SER A 200 -6.81 -18.48 -15.42
CA SER A 200 -6.59 -19.91 -15.65
C SER A 200 -5.27 -20.38 -15.03
N ALA A 201 -5.23 -21.65 -14.63
CA ALA A 201 -4.00 -22.30 -14.18
C ALA A 201 -2.93 -22.27 -15.29
N PRO A 202 -1.65 -22.07 -14.95
CA PRO A 202 -0.56 -22.20 -15.90
C PRO A 202 -0.44 -23.62 -16.47
N ALA A 203 -0.11 -23.73 -17.76
CA ALA A 203 -0.01 -25.01 -18.45
C ALA A 203 1.16 -25.90 -17.98
N ASP A 204 2.12 -25.33 -17.24
CA ASP A 204 3.29 -26.01 -16.69
C ASP A 204 3.10 -26.50 -15.25
N PHE A 205 1.90 -26.39 -14.69
CA PHE A 205 1.59 -26.91 -13.36
C PHE A 205 1.57 -28.45 -13.35
N SER A 206 2.11 -29.00 -12.28
CA SER A 206 1.91 -30.40 -11.94
C SER A 206 0.49 -30.62 -11.40
N CYS A 207 0.02 -31.87 -11.43
CA CYS A 207 -1.30 -32.24 -10.92
C CYS A 207 -1.53 -31.77 -9.47
N ALA A 208 -0.51 -31.86 -8.61
CA ALA A 208 -0.60 -31.41 -7.22
C ALA A 208 -0.69 -29.87 -7.08
N GLU A 209 -0.11 -29.12 -8.01
CA GLU A 209 -0.20 -27.66 -8.03
C GLU A 209 -1.56 -27.19 -8.54
N GLU A 210 -2.10 -27.87 -9.55
CA GLU A 210 -3.47 -27.62 -10.02
C GLU A 210 -4.51 -27.90 -8.93
N GLU A 211 -4.38 -29.03 -8.21
CA GLU A 211 -5.28 -29.36 -7.09
C GLU A 211 -5.25 -28.29 -6.00
N GLN A 212 -4.05 -27.85 -5.57
CA GLN A 212 -3.93 -26.77 -4.59
C GLN A 212 -4.53 -25.45 -5.09
N LEU A 213 -4.35 -25.12 -6.38
CA LEU A 213 -4.93 -23.92 -6.95
C LEU A 213 -6.46 -23.99 -6.96
N ILE A 214 -7.04 -25.15 -7.32
CA ILE A 214 -8.48 -25.37 -7.31
C ILE A 214 -9.05 -25.27 -5.89
N GLU A 215 -8.41 -25.89 -4.90
CA GLU A 215 -8.83 -25.83 -3.50
C GLU A 215 -8.77 -24.39 -2.96
N MET A 216 -7.65 -23.69 -3.19
CA MET A 216 -7.45 -22.31 -2.75
C MET A 216 -8.47 -21.36 -3.41
N THR A 217 -8.71 -21.49 -4.71
CA THR A 217 -9.67 -20.62 -5.44
C THR A 217 -11.13 -20.90 -5.08
N SER A 218 -11.41 -22.08 -4.54
CA SER A 218 -12.73 -22.48 -4.02
C SER A 218 -12.97 -22.03 -2.57
N ASP A 219 -11.93 -21.62 -1.84
CA ASP A 219 -12.03 -21.12 -0.48
C ASP A 219 -12.68 -19.72 -0.43
N SER A 220 -13.92 -19.68 0.07
CA SER A 220 -14.69 -18.44 0.22
C SER A 220 -14.08 -17.43 1.20
N ALA A 221 -13.37 -17.90 2.24
CA ALA A 221 -12.72 -17.02 3.21
C ALA A 221 -11.48 -16.36 2.58
N LEU A 222 -10.69 -17.10 1.82
CA LEU A 222 -9.59 -16.53 1.04
C LEU A 222 -10.09 -15.54 -0.02
N ARG A 223 -11.18 -15.87 -0.71
CA ARG A 223 -11.80 -14.97 -1.71
C ARG A 223 -12.27 -13.65 -1.09
N LEU A 224 -12.90 -13.70 0.08
CA LEU A 224 -13.32 -12.48 0.80
C LEU A 224 -12.14 -11.68 1.35
N ARG A 225 -11.06 -12.35 1.75
CA ARG A 225 -9.86 -11.69 2.29
C ARG A 225 -8.97 -11.08 1.23
N PHE A 226 -8.89 -11.68 0.04
CA PHE A 226 -8.04 -11.23 -1.06
C PHE A 226 -8.07 -9.69 -1.31
N PRO A 227 -9.23 -9.03 -1.46
CA PRO A 227 -9.26 -7.57 -1.70
C PRO A 227 -8.89 -6.71 -0.46
N THR A 228 -8.80 -7.32 0.73
CA THR A 228 -8.61 -6.60 2.00
C THR A 228 -7.14 -6.49 2.43
N ILE A 229 -6.24 -7.27 1.81
CA ILE A 229 -4.83 -7.35 2.17
C ILE A 229 -3.93 -7.16 0.93
N PRO A 230 -2.68 -6.69 1.09
CA PRO A 230 -1.74 -6.59 -0.02
C PRO A 230 -1.47 -7.95 -0.67
N LEU A 231 -1.22 -7.95 -1.99
CA LEU A 231 -1.01 -9.17 -2.78
C LEU A 231 0.11 -10.06 -2.22
N SER A 232 1.26 -9.47 -1.86
CA SER A 232 2.37 -10.21 -1.25
C SER A 232 1.99 -10.83 0.11
N GLN A 233 1.21 -10.11 0.92
CA GLN A 233 0.73 -10.64 2.19
C GLN A 233 -0.28 -11.78 1.99
N PHE A 234 -1.17 -11.67 0.99
CA PHE A 234 -2.08 -12.75 0.63
C PHE A 234 -1.32 -14.03 0.30
N TRP A 235 -0.33 -13.97 -0.59
CA TRP A 235 0.42 -15.15 -0.99
C TRP A 235 1.30 -15.74 0.13
N LEU A 236 1.85 -14.92 1.03
CA LEU A 236 2.54 -15.41 2.24
C LEU A 236 1.61 -16.15 3.22
N GLU A 237 0.32 -15.83 3.22
CA GLU A 237 -0.67 -16.54 4.03
C GLU A 237 -1.17 -17.81 3.33
N VAL A 238 -1.36 -17.74 2.01
CA VAL A 238 -1.69 -18.91 1.18
C VAL A 238 -0.58 -19.96 1.27
N GLU A 239 0.70 -19.56 1.24
CA GLU A 239 1.84 -20.48 1.35
C GLU A 239 1.78 -21.38 2.59
N LYS A 240 1.18 -20.91 3.69
CA LYS A 240 1.05 -21.72 4.92
C LYS A 240 0.06 -22.87 4.78
N GLN A 241 -0.94 -22.73 3.90
CA GLN A 241 -2.02 -23.70 3.70
C GLN A 241 -1.85 -24.49 2.39
N TYR A 242 -1.35 -23.83 1.35
CA TYR A 242 -1.14 -24.33 0.00
C TYR A 242 0.31 -24.04 -0.44
N PRO A 243 1.29 -24.81 0.09
CA PRO A 243 2.71 -24.46 -0.02
C PRO A 243 3.26 -24.51 -1.45
N LEU A 244 2.74 -25.38 -2.34
CA LEU A 244 3.30 -25.52 -3.69
C LEU A 244 3.01 -24.28 -4.54
N ILE A 245 1.74 -23.86 -4.56
CA ILE A 245 1.31 -22.66 -5.29
C ILE A 245 1.76 -21.38 -4.56
N GLY A 246 1.78 -21.38 -3.23
CA GLY A 246 2.20 -20.24 -2.44
C GLY A 246 3.68 -19.92 -2.64
N GLN A 247 4.56 -20.92 -2.60
CA GLN A 247 6.00 -20.73 -2.85
C GLN A 247 6.26 -20.20 -4.26
N LYS A 248 5.59 -20.74 -5.28
CA LYS A 248 5.71 -20.22 -6.65
C LYS A 248 5.29 -18.75 -6.74
N ALA A 249 4.13 -18.41 -6.19
CA ALA A 249 3.61 -17.04 -6.22
C ALA A 249 4.49 -16.07 -5.44
N VAL A 250 5.00 -16.47 -4.27
CA VAL A 250 5.94 -15.67 -3.47
C VAL A 250 7.26 -15.46 -4.24
N GLY A 251 7.79 -16.49 -4.90
CA GLY A 251 8.98 -16.37 -5.74
C GLY A 251 8.79 -15.39 -6.92
N ILE A 252 7.59 -15.31 -7.47
CA ILE A 252 7.23 -14.36 -8.54
C ILE A 252 7.10 -12.92 -7.97
N LEU A 253 6.50 -12.76 -6.79
CA LEU A 253 6.22 -11.45 -6.21
C LEU A 253 7.41 -10.82 -5.48
N LEU A 254 8.33 -11.64 -4.96
CA LEU A 254 9.49 -11.21 -4.19
C LEU A 254 10.82 -11.68 -4.81
N PRO A 255 11.11 -11.33 -6.08
CA PRO A 255 12.32 -11.80 -6.77
C PRO A 255 13.64 -11.30 -6.11
N PHE A 256 13.56 -10.29 -5.24
CA PHE A 256 14.70 -9.72 -4.51
C PHE A 256 14.60 -9.90 -2.99
N ALA A 257 13.69 -10.73 -2.46
CA ALA A 257 13.77 -11.13 -1.07
C ALA A 257 15.04 -11.97 -0.89
N ILE A 258 16.04 -11.33 -0.29
CA ILE A 258 17.33 -11.89 0.07
C ILE A 258 17.11 -13.28 0.66
N ILE A 259 17.66 -14.29 -0.02
CA ILE A 259 18.02 -15.59 0.57
C ILE A 259 18.81 -15.26 1.83
N SER A 260 18.10 -15.23 2.95
CA SER A 260 18.69 -15.22 4.27
C SER A 260 18.79 -16.70 4.63
N LEU A 261 20.02 -17.20 4.59
CA LEU A 261 20.46 -18.53 5.04
C LEU A 261 19.81 -18.94 6.37
#